data_AF-A0A1M5WSL7-F1
#
_entry.id   AF-A0A1M5WSL7-F1
#
_cell.length_a   1.000
_cell.length_b   1.000
_cell.length_c   1.000
_cell.angle_alpha   90.00
_cell.angle_beta   90.00
_cell.angle_gamma   90.00
#
_symmetry.space_group_name_H-M   'P 1'
#
loop_
_entity.id
_entity.type
_entity.pdbx_description
1 polymer ?
#
loop_
_entity_poly.entity_id
_entity_poly.type
_entity_poly.pdbx_seq_one_letter_code
_entity_poly.pdbx_strand_id
1 'polypeptide(L)'
;MNTKDHDGLFKTAFKEPKRAASLLKLAAKKNKSLARFLQVVDLKTMRAERTEINRQGHKGSADLTFTLKIKNSNNKAKLFVGLVLEHKSYPDSEVVSQLEHYFYELFRLSRPDCPMVAVIVYNGEIKWNPLKAKLYAKYPEYFHDIGYPFKIEMINVGKEVGDIDFSKLNPYVALTLVAMKYVFNAEKYKPLMDKAMAFFLDPKNKIDDSFDAFGVRGYGSIIKINKFIEASSTCVEAFRQPC
;
A
#
# COMPACT_ATOMS: atom_id res chain seq x y z
N MET A 1 -2.85 -7.56 -21.61
CA MET A 1 -1.85 -6.96 -20.72
C MET A 1 -2.24 -7.22 -19.28
N ASN A 2 -1.35 -7.80 -18.47
CA ASN A 2 -1.69 -8.33 -17.15
C ASN A 2 -1.37 -7.29 -16.07
N THR A 3 -2.36 -6.50 -15.66
CA THR A 3 -2.30 -5.56 -14.52
C THR A 3 -1.95 -6.21 -13.17
N LYS A 4 -1.80 -7.55 -13.15
CA LYS A 4 -1.52 -8.39 -11.98
C LYS A 4 -0.09 -8.26 -11.44
N ASP A 5 0.87 -7.82 -12.24
CA ASP A 5 2.30 -7.90 -11.85
C ASP A 5 2.73 -6.74 -10.92
N HIS A 6 2.20 -5.53 -11.10
CA HIS A 6 2.52 -4.36 -10.25
C HIS A 6 1.90 -4.45 -8.86
N ASP A 7 0.65 -4.93 -8.83
CA ASP A 7 -0.12 -5.12 -7.62
C ASP A 7 0.48 -6.24 -6.74
N GLY A 8 0.97 -7.32 -7.37
CA GLY A 8 1.67 -8.40 -6.68
C GLY A 8 2.94 -7.95 -5.95
N LEU A 9 3.74 -7.08 -6.56
CA LEU A 9 4.95 -6.52 -5.93
C LEU A 9 4.58 -5.64 -4.72
N PHE A 10 3.61 -4.74 -4.88
CA PHE A 10 3.13 -3.88 -3.78
C PHE A 10 2.62 -4.72 -2.61
N LYS A 11 1.72 -5.68 -2.87
CA LYS A 11 1.19 -6.60 -1.86
C LYS A 11 2.28 -7.37 -1.15
N THR A 12 3.22 -7.95 -1.90
CA THR A 12 4.32 -8.73 -1.31
C THR A 12 5.24 -7.87 -0.44
N ALA A 13 5.49 -6.63 -0.83
CA ALA A 13 6.35 -5.71 -0.11
C ALA A 13 5.70 -5.20 1.18
N PHE A 14 4.41 -4.88 1.14
CA PHE A 14 3.74 -4.16 2.21
C PHE A 14 2.76 -5.01 3.02
N LYS A 15 2.53 -6.29 2.70
CA LYS A 15 1.73 -7.21 3.55
C LYS A 15 2.22 -7.30 4.98
N GLU A 16 3.52 -7.12 5.21
CA GLU A 16 4.09 -7.15 6.55
C GLU A 16 3.89 -5.80 7.26
N PRO A 17 3.30 -5.77 8.47
CA PRO A 17 2.99 -4.52 9.18
C PRO A 17 4.17 -3.58 9.36
N LYS A 18 5.38 -4.10 9.61
CA LYS A 18 6.61 -3.28 9.74
C LYS A 18 6.98 -2.57 8.43
N ARG A 19 6.76 -3.23 7.29
CA ARG A 19 7.06 -2.70 5.96
C ARG A 19 6.01 -1.66 5.55
N ALA A 20 4.72 -1.95 5.75
CA ALA A 20 3.65 -0.96 5.60
C ALA A 20 3.86 0.29 6.48
N ALA A 21 4.20 0.10 7.75
CA ALA A 21 4.51 1.21 8.67
C ALA A 21 5.69 2.07 8.19
N SER A 22 6.66 1.48 7.47
CA SER A 22 7.78 2.20 6.89
C SER A 22 7.33 3.12 5.74
N LEU A 23 6.45 2.64 4.86
CA LEU A 23 5.82 3.45 3.82
C LEU A 23 5.06 4.65 4.41
N LEU A 24 4.19 4.40 5.40
CA LEU A 24 3.40 5.44 6.05
C LEU A 24 4.29 6.53 6.66
N LYS A 25 5.37 6.14 7.34
CA LYS A 25 6.34 7.07 7.94
C LYS A 25 7.08 7.89 6.88
N LEU A 26 7.46 7.29 5.76
CA LEU A 26 8.12 8.00 4.66
C LEU A 26 7.19 9.07 4.07
N ALA A 27 5.95 8.69 3.74
CA ALA A 27 4.97 9.61 3.17
C ALA A 27 4.59 10.74 4.14
N ALA A 28 4.45 10.44 5.44
CA ALA A 28 4.10 11.41 6.47
C ALA A 28 5.11 12.57 6.62
N LYS A 29 6.35 12.42 6.12
CA LYS A 29 7.32 13.53 6.09
C LYS A 29 6.85 14.70 5.23
N LYS A 30 6.05 14.44 4.19
CA LYS A 30 5.52 15.45 3.26
C LYS A 30 3.98 15.54 3.29
N ASN A 31 3.29 14.50 3.77
CA ASN A 31 1.85 14.48 3.94
C ASN A 31 1.47 14.83 5.40
N LYS A 32 1.02 16.07 5.62
CA LYS A 32 0.62 16.59 6.95
C LYS A 32 -0.59 15.84 7.54
N SER A 33 -1.54 15.42 6.72
CA SER A 33 -2.73 14.72 7.23
C SER A 33 -2.35 13.33 7.75
N LEU A 34 -1.55 12.60 6.97
CA LEU A 34 -0.97 11.34 7.40
C LEU A 34 -0.07 11.49 8.64
N ALA A 35 0.72 12.57 8.73
CA ALA A 35 1.51 12.86 9.92
C ALA A 35 0.65 12.99 11.19
N ARG A 36 -0.49 13.69 11.12
CA ARG A 36 -1.47 13.78 12.22
C ARG A 36 -2.05 12.41 12.57
N PHE A 37 -2.36 11.59 11.57
CA PHE A 37 -2.81 10.21 11.81
C PHE A 37 -1.76 9.41 12.59
N LEU A 38 -0.48 9.47 12.19
CA LEU A 38 0.61 8.76 12.86
C LEU A 38 0.91 9.27 14.29
N GLN A 39 0.52 10.51 14.61
CA GLN A 39 0.62 11.03 15.97
C GLN A 39 -0.37 10.34 16.91
N VAL A 40 -1.56 9.96 16.44
CA VAL A 40 -2.62 9.41 17.30
C VAL A 40 -2.67 7.89 17.34
N VAL A 41 -2.01 7.18 16.42
CA VAL A 41 -1.99 5.69 16.38
C VAL A 41 -0.64 5.10 16.77
N ASP A 42 -0.65 3.89 17.34
CA ASP A 42 0.56 3.12 17.66
C ASP A 42 0.88 2.09 16.57
N LEU A 43 1.78 2.46 15.67
CA LEU A 43 2.26 1.59 14.58
C LEU A 43 2.92 0.30 15.07
N LYS A 44 3.41 0.22 16.32
CA LYS A 44 3.99 -1.04 16.86
C LYS A 44 2.93 -2.11 17.06
N THR A 45 1.66 -1.71 17.16
CA THR A 45 0.52 -2.61 17.35
C THR A 45 -0.15 -3.02 16.05
N MET A 46 0.38 -2.57 14.91
CA MET A 46 -0.17 -2.85 13.59
C MET A 46 -0.14 -4.35 13.30
N ARG A 47 -1.30 -4.90 12.93
CA ARG A 47 -1.51 -6.31 12.60
C ARG A 47 -2.19 -6.41 11.25
N ALA A 48 -1.70 -7.30 10.40
CA ALA A 48 -2.38 -7.63 9.15
C ALA A 48 -3.69 -8.36 9.45
N GLU A 49 -4.74 -7.97 8.76
CA GLU A 49 -6.02 -8.66 8.78
C GLU A 49 -6.12 -9.55 7.54
N ARG A 50 -6.74 -10.73 7.67
CA ARG A 50 -6.96 -11.58 6.51
C ARG A 50 -7.99 -10.92 5.60
N THR A 51 -7.57 -10.60 4.39
CA THR A 51 -8.46 -10.16 3.30
C THR A 51 -9.03 -11.34 2.52
N GLU A 52 -8.60 -12.57 2.76
CA GLU A 52 -8.79 -13.66 1.80
C GLU A 52 -10.21 -14.25 1.74
N ILE A 53 -11.07 -14.05 2.76
CA ILE A 53 -12.41 -14.64 2.80
C ILE A 53 -13.34 -13.69 3.57
N ASN A 54 -14.31 -13.07 2.89
CA ASN A 54 -15.42 -12.38 3.59
C ASN A 54 -16.37 -13.42 4.22
N ARG A 55 -17.27 -13.01 5.12
CA ARG A 55 -18.21 -13.94 5.79
C ARG A 55 -19.09 -14.77 4.84
N GLN A 56 -19.13 -14.43 3.55
CA GLN A 56 -19.91 -15.08 2.49
C GLN A 56 -19.07 -15.99 1.58
N GLY A 57 -17.76 -16.19 1.87
CA GLY A 57 -16.91 -17.09 1.10
C GLY A 57 -16.27 -16.46 -0.15
N HIS A 58 -16.43 -15.15 -0.38
CA HIS A 58 -15.78 -14.46 -1.49
C HIS A 58 -14.33 -14.10 -1.13
N LYS A 59 -13.42 -14.25 -2.10
CA LYS A 59 -12.05 -13.72 -2.01
C LYS A 59 -12.15 -12.23 -1.73
N GLY A 60 -11.65 -11.75 -0.59
CA GLY A 60 -11.71 -10.33 -0.33
C GLY A 60 -10.77 -9.56 -1.24
N SER A 61 -11.17 -8.32 -1.43
CA SER A 61 -10.87 -7.52 -2.62
C SER A 61 -9.98 -6.32 -2.33
N ALA A 62 -9.73 -6.01 -1.05
CA ALA A 62 -8.80 -4.95 -0.64
C ALA A 62 -7.35 -5.41 -0.78
N ASP A 63 -6.48 -4.51 -1.25
CA ASP A 63 -5.10 -4.89 -1.49
C ASP A 63 -4.39 -5.31 -0.20
N LEU A 64 -4.44 -4.48 0.84
CA LEU A 64 -3.90 -4.77 2.17
C LEU A 64 -4.76 -4.15 3.27
N THR A 65 -5.08 -4.93 4.31
CA THR A 65 -5.87 -4.46 5.45
C THR A 65 -5.15 -4.70 6.76
N PHE A 66 -5.24 -3.74 7.68
CA PHE A 66 -4.61 -3.79 8.99
C PHE A 66 -5.53 -3.27 10.09
N THR A 67 -5.24 -3.67 11.32
CA THR A 67 -5.68 -2.95 12.52
C THR A 67 -4.50 -2.49 13.35
N LEU A 68 -4.70 -1.37 14.05
CA LEU A 68 -3.73 -0.80 14.96
C LEU A 68 -4.44 -0.05 16.09
N LYS A 69 -3.80 0.03 17.26
CA LYS A 69 -4.34 0.72 18.43
C LYS A 69 -4.16 2.24 18.33
N ILE A 70 -5.07 2.97 18.94
CA ILE A 70 -4.93 4.40 19.24
C ILE A 70 -4.00 4.55 20.47
N LYS A 71 -3.10 5.54 20.44
CA LYS A 71 -2.20 5.86 21.57
C LYS A 71 -2.98 6.38 22.77
N ASN A 72 -2.42 6.17 23.97
CA ASN A 72 -2.87 6.78 25.23
C ASN A 72 -4.36 6.58 25.53
N SER A 73 -4.93 5.46 25.10
CA SER A 73 -6.31 5.21 25.41
C SER A 73 -6.45 4.40 26.71
N ASN A 74 -7.08 5.06 27.67
CA ASN A 74 -7.24 4.58 29.04
C ASN A 74 -8.55 3.79 29.27
N ASN A 75 -9.39 3.56 28.24
CA ASN A 75 -10.70 2.90 28.40
C ASN A 75 -10.89 1.66 27.51
N LYS A 76 -11.43 0.59 28.11
CA LYS A 76 -11.66 -0.76 27.57
C LYS A 76 -12.69 -0.87 26.42
N ALA A 77 -13.03 0.22 25.72
CA ALA A 77 -13.88 0.18 24.54
C ALA A 77 -13.02 0.23 23.26
N LYS A 78 -12.76 -0.96 22.69
CA LYS A 78 -12.15 -1.28 21.38
C LYS A 78 -11.51 -0.10 20.61
N LEU A 79 -10.25 0.16 20.92
CA LEU A 79 -9.46 1.33 20.48
C LEU A 79 -8.66 1.06 19.22
N PHE A 80 -9.30 0.43 18.24
CA PHE A 80 -8.64 0.05 17.00
C PHE A 80 -9.07 0.97 15.88
N VAL A 81 -8.13 1.30 15.00
CA VAL A 81 -8.41 1.89 13.70
C VAL A 81 -8.18 0.81 12.65
N GLY A 82 -9.12 0.69 11.72
CA GLY A 82 -8.96 -0.06 10.49
C GLY A 82 -8.14 0.75 9.50
N LEU A 83 -7.13 0.14 8.89
CA LEU A 83 -6.33 0.76 7.85
C LEU A 83 -6.39 -0.11 6.59
N VAL A 84 -6.84 0.46 5.49
CA VAL A 84 -6.79 -0.18 4.17
C VAL A 84 -5.74 0.55 3.33
N LEU A 85 -4.82 -0.19 2.72
CA LEU A 85 -3.93 0.35 1.69
C LEU A 85 -4.41 -0.21 0.35
N GLU A 86 -4.75 0.69 -0.58
CA GLU A 86 -5.21 0.36 -1.93
C GLU A 86 -4.21 0.95 -2.93
N HIS A 87 -3.65 0.13 -3.81
CA HIS A 87 -2.60 0.53 -4.74
C HIS A 87 -3.17 0.85 -6.13
N LYS A 88 -2.73 1.97 -6.70
CA LYS A 88 -3.11 2.38 -8.06
C LYS A 88 -1.90 2.95 -8.80
N SER A 89 -1.65 2.46 -10.01
CA SER A 89 -0.64 3.04 -10.91
C SER A 89 -1.23 4.06 -11.89
N TYR A 90 -2.55 4.10 -12.03
CA TYR A 90 -3.27 5.04 -12.89
C TYR A 90 -4.48 5.63 -12.16
N PRO A 91 -4.96 6.82 -12.56
CA PRO A 91 -6.21 7.37 -12.05
C PRO A 91 -7.37 6.38 -12.29
N ASP A 92 -8.16 6.14 -11.25
CA ASP A 92 -9.26 5.18 -11.28
C ASP A 92 -10.53 5.86 -10.75
N SER A 93 -11.58 5.97 -11.58
CA SER A 93 -12.85 6.58 -11.17
C SER A 93 -13.59 5.75 -10.11
N GLU A 94 -13.32 4.45 -10.06
CA GLU A 94 -14.03 3.49 -9.20
C GLU A 94 -13.33 3.27 -7.86
N VAL A 95 -12.15 3.85 -7.63
CA VAL A 95 -11.38 3.61 -6.40
C VAL A 95 -12.19 3.94 -5.14
N VAL A 96 -13.01 4.98 -5.17
CA VAL A 96 -13.77 5.38 -3.99
C VAL A 96 -14.92 4.40 -3.72
N SER A 97 -15.61 3.95 -4.77
CA SER A 97 -16.62 2.90 -4.69
C SER A 97 -16.02 1.59 -4.14
N GLN A 98 -14.80 1.24 -4.55
CA GLN A 98 -14.06 0.10 -3.99
C GLN A 98 -13.79 0.29 -2.49
N LEU A 99 -13.34 1.47 -2.07
CA LEU A 99 -13.11 1.77 -0.64
C LEU A 99 -14.40 1.73 0.19
N GLU A 100 -15.53 2.17 -0.36
CA GLU A 100 -16.85 2.06 0.29
C GLU A 100 -17.25 0.59 0.48
N HIS A 101 -17.04 -0.23 -0.54
CA HIS A 101 -17.27 -1.68 -0.46
C HIS A 101 -16.39 -2.31 0.64
N TYR A 102 -15.11 -1.96 0.72
CA TYR A 102 -14.21 -2.45 1.77
C TYR A 102 -14.63 -2.00 3.16
N PHE A 103 -15.04 -0.74 3.31
CA PHE A 103 -15.57 -0.24 4.58
C PHE A 103 -16.76 -1.08 5.03
N TYR A 104 -17.71 -1.34 4.12
CA TYR A 104 -18.90 -2.10 4.47
C TYR A 104 -18.58 -3.55 4.86
N GLU A 105 -17.87 -4.27 3.99
CA GLU A 105 -17.58 -5.69 4.16
C GLU A 105 -16.61 -5.98 5.31
N LEU A 106 -15.51 -5.22 5.39
CA LEU A 106 -14.43 -5.51 6.33
C LEU A 106 -14.69 -4.91 7.71
N PHE A 107 -15.32 -3.75 7.79
CA PHE A 107 -15.46 -3.02 9.05
C PHE A 107 -16.91 -2.88 9.51
N ARG A 108 -17.83 -2.39 8.67
CA ARG A 108 -19.19 -2.13 9.13
C ARG A 108 -19.91 -3.39 9.61
N LEU A 109 -19.78 -4.50 8.87
CA LEU A 109 -20.43 -5.77 9.22
C LEU A 109 -19.74 -6.55 10.33
N SER A 110 -18.41 -6.44 10.43
CA SER A 110 -17.61 -7.29 11.33
C SER A 110 -17.18 -6.57 12.62
N ARG A 111 -17.02 -5.25 12.55
CA ARG A 111 -16.44 -4.37 13.58
C ARG A 111 -17.10 -2.97 13.51
N PRO A 112 -18.41 -2.85 13.78
CA PRO A 112 -19.18 -1.62 13.56
C PRO A 112 -18.66 -0.39 14.32
N ASP A 113 -17.95 -0.60 15.43
CA ASP A 113 -17.36 0.46 16.28
C ASP A 113 -15.90 0.82 15.90
N CYS A 114 -15.34 0.21 14.86
CA CYS A 114 -13.96 0.42 14.44
C CYS A 114 -13.90 1.49 13.33
N PRO A 115 -13.42 2.72 13.62
CA PRO A 115 -13.22 3.71 12.56
C PRO A 115 -12.21 3.23 11.52
N MET A 116 -12.38 3.66 10.27
CA MET A 116 -11.51 3.28 9.16
C MET A 116 -10.78 4.49 8.56
N VAL A 117 -9.52 4.29 8.21
CA VAL A 117 -8.74 5.13 7.31
C VAL A 117 -8.38 4.30 6.08
N ALA A 118 -8.81 4.72 4.91
CA ALA A 118 -8.31 4.21 3.64
C ALA A 118 -7.12 5.07 3.19
N VAL A 119 -6.07 4.44 2.68
CA VAL A 119 -4.91 5.10 2.10
C VAL A 119 -4.75 4.61 0.67
N ILE A 120 -4.94 5.50 -0.28
CA ILE A 120 -4.66 5.22 -1.68
C ILE A 120 -3.16 5.43 -1.90
N VAL A 121 -2.43 4.36 -2.21
CA VAL A 121 -1.02 4.42 -2.58
C VAL A 121 -0.93 4.52 -4.10
N TYR A 122 -0.60 5.73 -4.56
CA TYR A 122 -0.55 6.08 -5.97
C TYR A 122 0.89 6.28 -6.44
N ASN A 123 1.29 5.62 -7.53
CA ASN A 123 2.59 5.85 -8.15
C ASN A 123 2.56 6.46 -9.55
N GLY A 124 1.39 6.77 -10.11
CA GLY A 124 1.28 7.33 -11.46
C GLY A 124 1.80 8.76 -11.61
N GLU A 125 2.14 9.12 -12.86
CA GLU A 125 2.66 10.46 -13.21
C GLU A 125 1.57 11.53 -13.25
N ILE A 126 0.35 11.13 -13.60
CA ILE A 126 -0.77 12.04 -13.78
C ILE A 126 -1.16 12.63 -12.42
N LYS A 127 -1.33 13.96 -12.37
CA LYS A 127 -1.89 14.60 -11.18
C LYS A 127 -3.32 14.11 -10.98
N TRP A 128 -3.52 13.37 -9.90
CA TRP A 128 -4.81 12.79 -9.56
C TRP A 128 -5.24 13.18 -8.15
N ASN A 129 -6.52 13.46 -7.99
CA ASN A 129 -7.17 13.65 -6.69
C ASN A 129 -8.53 12.94 -6.75
N PRO A 130 -8.65 11.72 -6.20
CA PRO A 130 -9.90 10.95 -6.22
C PRO A 130 -11.02 11.62 -5.41
N LEU A 131 -10.68 12.54 -4.50
CA LEU A 131 -11.62 13.26 -3.64
C LEU A 131 -12.05 14.61 -4.22
N LYS A 132 -11.62 14.96 -5.44
CA LYS A 132 -11.99 16.23 -6.06
C LYS A 132 -13.45 16.25 -6.51
N ALA A 133 -14.01 15.09 -6.87
CA ALA A 133 -15.41 14.99 -7.25
C ALA A 133 -16.29 15.24 -6.02
N LYS A 134 -17.30 16.11 -6.16
CA LYS A 134 -18.31 16.28 -5.11
C LYS A 134 -19.11 14.98 -4.99
N LEU A 135 -19.30 14.53 -3.76
CA LEU A 135 -20.31 13.52 -3.47
C LEU A 135 -21.69 14.04 -3.87
N TYR A 136 -22.49 13.14 -4.44
CA TYR A 136 -23.85 13.47 -4.90
C TYR A 136 -23.93 14.71 -5.80
N ALA A 137 -22.92 14.94 -6.66
CA ALA A 137 -22.86 16.13 -7.51
C ALA A 137 -24.10 16.39 -8.39
N LYS A 138 -24.89 15.35 -8.69
CA LYS A 138 -26.14 15.42 -9.46
C LYS A 138 -27.38 15.74 -8.60
N TYR A 139 -27.25 15.76 -7.28
CA TYR A 139 -28.32 16.05 -6.33
C TYR A 139 -28.35 17.55 -5.99
N PRO A 140 -29.43 18.05 -5.36
CA PRO A 140 -29.46 19.40 -4.79
C PRO A 140 -28.29 19.68 -3.85
N GLU A 141 -27.90 20.95 -3.73
CA GLU A 141 -26.73 21.39 -2.93
C GLU A 141 -26.76 20.91 -1.48
N TYR A 142 -27.95 20.77 -0.90
CA TYR A 142 -28.17 20.20 0.44
C TYR A 142 -27.48 18.85 0.66
N PHE A 143 -27.30 18.03 -0.39
CA PHE A 143 -26.69 16.70 -0.28
C PHE A 143 -25.18 16.71 -0.53
N HIS A 144 -24.58 17.85 -0.90
CA HIS A 144 -23.16 17.91 -1.31
C HIS A 144 -22.19 17.89 -0.11
N ASP A 145 -22.67 18.12 1.11
CA ASP A 145 -21.88 18.10 2.34
C ASP A 145 -21.87 16.73 3.05
N ILE A 146 -22.65 15.77 2.54
CA ILE A 146 -22.64 14.38 3.01
C ILE A 146 -21.28 13.79 2.68
N GLY A 147 -20.49 13.51 3.72
CA GLY A 147 -19.16 12.91 3.60
C GLY A 147 -19.16 11.38 3.70
N TYR A 148 -18.00 10.79 3.45
CA TYR A 148 -17.78 9.35 3.66
C TYR A 148 -17.80 8.99 5.16
N PRO A 149 -18.25 7.78 5.53
CA PRO A 149 -18.22 7.30 6.92
C PRO A 149 -16.81 6.89 7.41
N PHE A 150 -15.78 7.16 6.60
CA PHE A 150 -14.37 6.88 6.86
C PHE A 150 -13.49 8.00 6.28
N LYS A 151 -12.22 8.06 6.70
CA LYS A 151 -11.26 9.00 6.11
C LYS A 151 -10.52 8.36 4.94
N ILE A 152 -10.28 9.15 3.90
CA ILE A 152 -9.44 8.77 2.76
C ILE A 152 -8.20 9.65 2.78
N GLU A 153 -7.03 9.00 2.82
CA GLU A 153 -5.72 9.60 2.65
C GLU A 153 -5.14 9.15 1.30
N MET A 154 -4.21 9.92 0.75
CA MET A 154 -3.51 9.56 -0.47
C MET A 154 -2.00 9.70 -0.24
N ILE A 155 -1.25 8.70 -0.68
CA ILE A 155 0.21 8.73 -0.76
C ILE A 155 0.59 8.75 -2.22
N ASN A 156 1.14 9.86 -2.71
CA ASN A 156 1.79 9.89 -4.02
C ASN A 156 3.27 9.51 -3.87
N VAL A 157 3.65 8.29 -4.26
CA VAL A 157 5.02 7.79 -4.09
C VAL A 157 6.05 8.65 -4.83
N GLY A 158 5.74 9.13 -6.03
CA GLY A 158 6.65 9.98 -6.80
C GLY A 158 6.94 11.33 -6.13
N LYS A 159 6.01 11.87 -5.33
CA LYS A 159 6.11 13.22 -4.73
C LYS A 159 6.46 13.19 -3.24
N GLU A 160 5.84 12.29 -2.50
CA GLU A 160 5.85 12.26 -1.04
C GLU A 160 6.93 11.34 -0.48
N VAL A 161 7.27 10.28 -1.20
CA VAL A 161 8.45 9.46 -0.86
C VAL A 161 9.67 10.16 -1.44
N GLY A 162 10.46 10.78 -0.57
CA GLY A 162 11.71 11.45 -0.93
C GLY A 162 12.80 10.46 -1.39
N ASP A 163 14.05 10.87 -1.22
CA ASP A 163 15.18 10.02 -1.57
C ASP A 163 15.21 8.75 -0.72
N ILE A 164 15.62 7.65 -1.36
CA ILE A 164 15.66 6.33 -0.76
C ILE A 164 17.01 6.15 -0.06
N ASP A 165 16.97 6.16 1.26
CA ASP A 165 18.11 5.83 2.11
C ASP A 165 18.10 4.32 2.41
N PHE A 166 18.86 3.57 1.61
CA PHE A 166 18.96 2.11 1.71
C PHE A 166 19.42 1.65 3.11
N SER A 167 20.26 2.42 3.81
CA SER A 167 20.74 2.04 5.14
C SER A 167 19.64 1.99 6.22
N LYS A 168 18.52 2.67 5.97
CA LYS A 168 17.39 2.80 6.91
C LYS A 168 16.18 1.97 6.52
N LEU A 169 16.21 1.32 5.36
CA LEU A 169 15.05 0.63 4.79
C LEU A 169 15.28 -0.87 4.71
N ASN A 170 14.19 -1.60 4.89
CA ASN A 170 14.15 -3.00 4.52
C ASN A 170 14.37 -3.13 3.00
N PRO A 171 15.14 -4.12 2.52
CA PRO A 171 15.42 -4.29 1.09
C PRO A 171 14.18 -4.38 0.20
N TYR A 172 13.10 -5.05 0.65
CA TYR A 172 11.83 -5.08 -0.09
C TYR A 172 11.22 -3.70 -0.25
N VAL A 173 11.18 -2.93 0.85
CA VAL A 173 10.60 -1.58 0.83
C VAL A 173 11.40 -0.69 -0.11
N ALA A 174 12.73 -0.73 -0.02
CA ALA A 174 13.60 0.05 -0.89
C ALA A 174 13.38 -0.30 -2.37
N LEU A 175 13.44 -1.59 -2.71
CA LEU A 175 13.27 -2.05 -4.09
C LEU A 175 11.88 -1.71 -4.64
N THR A 176 10.81 -1.98 -3.90
CA THR A 176 9.45 -1.67 -4.36
C THR A 176 9.23 -0.18 -4.56
N LEU A 177 9.70 0.68 -3.64
CA LEU A 177 9.58 2.14 -3.81
C LEU A 177 10.36 2.65 -5.02
N VAL A 178 11.54 2.10 -5.28
CA VAL A 178 12.33 2.45 -6.46
C VAL A 178 11.67 1.94 -7.74
N ALA A 179 11.17 0.70 -7.75
CA ALA A 179 10.43 0.14 -8.90
C ALA A 179 9.18 0.97 -9.23
N MET A 180 8.41 1.39 -8.22
CA MET A 180 7.24 2.26 -8.38
C MET A 180 7.57 3.63 -8.98
N LYS A 181 8.79 4.15 -8.74
CA LYS A 181 9.29 5.37 -9.39
C LYS A 181 9.83 5.09 -10.80
N TYR A 182 10.51 3.96 -10.97
CA TYR A 182 11.20 3.56 -12.20
C TYR A 182 10.25 3.32 -13.37
N VAL A 183 9.10 2.69 -13.14
CA VAL A 183 8.11 2.38 -14.20
C VAL A 183 7.78 3.58 -15.09
N PHE A 184 7.74 4.76 -14.49
CA PHE A 184 7.30 5.97 -15.19
C PHE A 184 8.47 6.79 -15.74
N ASN A 185 9.68 6.59 -15.22
CA ASN A 185 10.87 7.26 -15.73
C ASN A 185 12.11 6.38 -15.60
N ALA A 186 12.19 5.37 -16.47
CA ALA A 186 13.23 4.35 -16.43
C ALA A 186 14.63 4.95 -16.54
N GLU A 187 14.83 5.90 -17.48
CA GLU A 187 16.12 6.54 -17.69
C GLU A 187 16.62 7.27 -16.43
N LYS A 188 15.75 8.08 -15.82
CA LYS A 188 16.10 8.83 -14.61
C LYS A 188 16.41 7.93 -13.42
N TYR A 189 15.63 6.85 -13.24
CA TYR A 189 15.72 6.03 -12.04
C TYR A 189 16.57 4.76 -12.22
N LYS A 190 17.09 4.47 -13.41
CA LYS A 190 17.93 3.29 -13.65
C LYS A 190 19.11 3.16 -12.68
N PRO A 191 19.91 4.21 -12.41
CA PRO A 191 21.01 4.10 -11.45
C PRO A 191 20.53 3.76 -10.03
N LEU A 192 19.35 4.25 -9.66
CA LEU A 192 18.74 3.97 -8.36
C LEU A 192 18.17 2.54 -8.31
N MET A 193 17.60 2.06 -9.42
CA MET A 193 17.11 0.69 -9.57
C MET A 193 18.25 -0.31 -9.48
N ASP A 194 19.38 -0.06 -10.15
CA ASP A 194 20.56 -0.93 -10.08
C ASP A 194 21.10 -1.00 -8.63
N LYS A 195 21.12 0.13 -7.91
CA LYS A 195 21.46 0.15 -6.47
C LYS A 195 20.46 -0.61 -5.61
N ALA A 196 19.17 -0.47 -5.88
CA ALA A 196 18.12 -1.16 -5.13
C ALA A 196 18.19 -2.68 -5.32
N MET A 197 18.47 -3.13 -6.55
CA MET A 197 18.72 -4.53 -6.86
C MET A 197 19.98 -5.04 -6.15
N ALA A 198 21.09 -4.32 -6.21
CA ALA A 198 22.31 -4.72 -5.49
C ALA A 198 22.08 -4.80 -3.98
N PHE A 199 21.37 -3.82 -3.40
CA PHE A 199 20.99 -3.83 -1.99
C PHE A 199 20.07 -5.01 -1.65
N PHE A 200 19.13 -5.34 -2.53
CA PHE A 200 18.24 -6.46 -2.37
C PHE A 200 18.96 -7.82 -2.43
N LEU A 201 19.96 -7.95 -3.30
CA LEU A 201 20.67 -9.20 -3.54
C LEU A 201 21.84 -9.45 -2.58
N ASP A 202 22.30 -8.43 -1.86
CA ASP A 202 23.41 -8.58 -0.91
C ASP A 202 23.00 -9.48 0.28
N PRO A 203 23.64 -10.65 0.46
CA PRO A 203 23.33 -11.60 1.53
C PRO A 203 23.53 -11.04 2.94
N LYS A 204 24.30 -9.96 3.09
CA LYS A 204 24.50 -9.28 4.38
C LYS A 204 23.26 -8.51 4.83
N ASN A 205 22.41 -8.13 3.89
CA ASN A 205 21.18 -7.44 4.22
C ASN A 205 20.15 -8.45 4.69
N LYS A 206 19.61 -8.24 5.90
CA LYS A 206 18.59 -9.12 6.46
C LYS A 206 17.30 -8.99 5.66
N ILE A 207 17.09 -9.94 4.77
CA ILE A 207 15.81 -10.20 4.13
C ILE A 207 15.00 -11.07 5.09
N ASP A 208 13.77 -10.69 5.43
CA ASP A 208 12.93 -11.55 6.25
C ASP A 208 12.51 -12.82 5.46
N ASP A 209 12.31 -13.94 6.18
CA ASP A 209 11.93 -15.23 5.57
C ASP A 209 10.51 -15.23 4.99
N SER A 210 9.76 -14.12 5.09
CA SER A 210 8.34 -14.01 4.66
C SER A 210 8.15 -13.93 3.15
N PHE A 211 9.24 -14.11 2.41
CA PHE A 211 9.26 -14.07 0.96
C PHE A 211 8.85 -15.41 0.35
N ASP A 212 7.55 -15.52 0.10
CA ASP A 212 6.99 -16.42 -0.90
C ASP A 212 6.53 -15.56 -2.07
N ALA A 213 7.46 -15.19 -2.94
CA ALA A 213 7.05 -14.76 -4.28
C ALA A 213 6.37 -15.95 -4.96
N PHE A 214 5.10 -15.78 -5.32
CA PHE A 214 4.33 -16.72 -6.14
C PHE A 214 4.02 -18.10 -5.54
N GLY A 215 3.95 -18.25 -4.21
CA GLY A 215 3.39 -19.46 -3.60
C GLY A 215 4.23 -20.74 -3.75
N VAL A 216 5.54 -20.61 -3.99
CA VAL A 216 6.44 -21.76 -4.09
C VAL A 216 6.91 -22.17 -2.69
N ARG A 217 6.12 -23.02 -2.01
CA ARG A 217 6.59 -23.70 -0.79
C ARG A 217 7.72 -24.67 -1.16
N GLY A 218 8.86 -24.58 -0.47
CA GLY A 218 9.82 -25.68 -0.40
C GLY A 218 11.20 -25.49 -1.05
N TYR A 219 11.56 -24.31 -1.55
CA TYR A 219 12.90 -24.09 -2.11
C TYR A 219 13.68 -23.03 -1.33
N GLY A 220 14.98 -23.28 -1.13
CA GLY A 220 15.90 -22.42 -0.39
C GLY A 220 15.92 -20.98 -0.89
N SER A 221 16.33 -20.06 -0.02
CA SER A 221 16.34 -18.59 -0.20
C SER A 221 16.92 -18.11 -1.53
N ILE A 222 17.92 -18.80 -2.10
CA ILE A 222 18.57 -18.45 -3.37
C ILE A 222 17.64 -18.66 -4.59
N ILE A 223 16.82 -19.71 -4.59
CA ILE A 223 15.90 -20.02 -5.71
C ILE A 223 14.72 -19.03 -5.72
N LYS A 224 14.27 -18.60 -4.54
CA LYS A 224 13.23 -17.56 -4.38
C LYS A 224 13.69 -16.20 -4.89
N ILE A 225 14.97 -15.87 -4.66
CA ILE A 225 15.61 -14.67 -5.18
C ILE A 225 15.69 -14.72 -6.71
N ASN A 226 16.11 -15.83 -7.31
CA ASN A 226 16.16 -15.94 -8.78
C ASN A 226 14.79 -15.83 -9.45
N LYS A 227 13.73 -16.47 -8.90
CA LYS A 227 12.36 -16.28 -9.40
C LYS A 227 11.85 -14.85 -9.21
N PHE A 228 12.31 -14.16 -8.18
CA PHE A 228 12.00 -12.74 -8.01
C PHE A 228 12.81 -11.85 -8.93
N ILE A 229 14.07 -12.16 -9.24
CA ILE A 229 14.84 -11.45 -10.26
C ILE A 229 14.19 -11.69 -11.61
N GLU A 230 13.75 -12.91 -11.93
CA GLU A 230 13.00 -13.23 -13.16
C GLU A 230 11.63 -12.55 -13.18
N ALA A 231 10.90 -12.51 -12.06
CA ALA A 231 9.64 -11.79 -11.93
C ALA A 231 9.82 -10.27 -11.92
N SER A 232 10.96 -9.78 -11.43
CA SER A 232 11.34 -8.38 -11.41
C SER A 232 11.91 -7.96 -12.76
N SER A 233 12.59 -8.83 -13.49
CA SER A 233 13.06 -8.61 -14.84
C SER A 233 11.89 -8.70 -15.81
N THR A 234 10.97 -9.65 -15.64
CA THR A 234 9.68 -9.68 -16.36
C THR A 234 8.75 -8.57 -15.92
N CYS A 235 8.73 -8.13 -14.65
CA CYS A 235 8.05 -6.90 -14.25
C CYS A 235 8.70 -5.68 -14.90
N VAL A 236 10.04 -5.57 -14.86
CA VAL A 236 10.81 -4.47 -15.46
C VAL A 236 10.68 -4.47 -16.99
N GLU A 237 10.52 -5.64 -17.62
CA GLU A 237 10.21 -5.81 -19.03
C GLU A 237 8.73 -5.52 -19.34
N ALA A 238 7.80 -5.92 -18.47
CA ALA A 238 6.39 -5.53 -18.53
C ALA A 238 6.20 -4.02 -18.29
N PHE A 239 7.09 -3.39 -17.50
CA PHE A 239 7.20 -1.96 -17.29
C PHE A 239 7.89 -1.23 -18.46
N ARG A 240 8.52 -1.96 -19.41
CA ARG A 240 9.18 -1.40 -20.61
C ARG A 240 8.32 -1.49 -21.87
N GLN A 241 7.21 -2.21 -21.86
CA GLN A 241 6.33 -2.25 -23.03
C GLN A 241 5.35 -1.08 -22.99
N PRO A 242 5.33 -0.22 -24.03
CA PRO A 242 4.25 0.75 -24.16
C PRO A 242 2.92 0.01 -24.32
N CYS A 243 1.87 0.49 -23.63
CA CYS A 243 0.49 0.14 -23.96
C CYS A 243 0.13 0.55 -25.38
#